data_AF-A0A4U0V920-F1
#
_entry.id   AF-A0A4U0V920-F1
#
_cell.length_a   1.000
_cell.length_b   1.000
_cell.length_c   1.000
_cell.angle_alpha   90.00
_cell.angle_beta   90.00
_cell.angle_gamma   90.00
#
_symmetry.space_group_name_H-M   'P 1'
#
loop_
_entity.id
_entity.type
_entity.pdbx_description
1 polymer ?
#
loop_
_entity_poly.entity_id
_entity_poly.type
_entity_poly.pdbx_seq_one_letter_code
_entity_poly.pdbx_strand_id
1 'polypeptide(L)'
;MSSWSSWLAERSSDIASSHRVQLALTATVAAGLGVSAVIGLQNARRYYNVYDLKDSIPDLNSPHDVEKINDFGGAVAEPGGENKDDERSAALARRARLGDYDEDLILEQLARNRVFLTDDGLAKLRKAFVIVVGCGGVGSHATAALARSGCGRLRLIDFDQVTLSSLNRHAVATLADVGTPKVLCLQKRLEQVVPWTQFECLNQLFGEKSASSQLGPWADGQKADYVIDAIDNIDSKVALLLYCHRNGIRVVSSMGAGCKSDPTRVFIGDISASAEDPLSRATRRKLRLQGVKDGMPVVFSSEKPGPGKAELLPLSEEEFNKGSLNELGVLPDFRVRILPVLGTMPAVFGLCVANHVILELTGYPHEYLPSKGREKMYEGILMQLQGLEERVAKHHGFEPGGVRIPVTTDDVGYLIEEVWRGRSAVSGLASRLALTRWRKPPGEWLDTRTPGQTADVLRLDELVCMTKDEMLRHEKSVLREGRAPEELYDQSVVELVERRWREERAFRAQR
;
A
#
# COMPACT_ATOMS: atom_id res chain seq x y z
N MET A 1 42.90 -38.79 66.78
CA MET A 1 42.11 -37.59 66.40
C MET A 1 40.61 -37.91 66.47
N SER A 2 40.15 -38.29 67.66
CA SER A 2 38.81 -38.82 67.95
C SER A 2 37.94 -37.84 68.74
N SER A 3 38.09 -36.53 68.50
CA SER A 3 37.29 -35.49 69.19
C SER A 3 36.56 -34.51 68.27
N TRP A 4 36.67 -34.66 66.95
CA TRP A 4 35.95 -33.83 65.97
C TRP A 4 34.66 -34.50 65.49
N SER A 5 34.64 -35.83 65.41
CA SER A 5 33.47 -36.62 65.03
C SER A 5 32.38 -36.62 66.11
N SER A 6 32.74 -36.61 67.40
CA SER A 6 31.77 -36.54 68.49
C SER A 6 31.13 -35.16 68.63
N TRP A 7 31.90 -34.09 68.39
CA TRP A 7 31.40 -32.71 68.44
C TRP A 7 30.38 -32.39 67.33
N LEU A 8 30.60 -32.93 66.12
CA LEU A 8 29.62 -32.83 65.02
C LEU A 8 28.39 -33.71 65.27
N ALA A 9 28.54 -34.87 65.91
CA ALA A 9 27.45 -35.77 66.23
C ALA A 9 26.49 -35.19 67.29
N GLU A 10 27.01 -34.60 68.37
CA GLU A 10 26.16 -34.00 69.42
C GLU A 10 25.45 -32.71 68.96
N ARG A 11 26.08 -31.89 68.10
CA ARG A 11 25.41 -30.71 67.53
C ARG A 11 24.40 -31.07 66.44
N SER A 12 24.61 -32.17 65.71
CA SER A 12 23.66 -32.62 64.69
C SER A 12 22.36 -33.15 65.29
N SER A 13 22.39 -33.77 66.47
CA SER A 13 21.17 -34.19 67.18
C SER A 13 20.34 -33.00 67.68
N ASP A 14 20.97 -31.92 68.14
CA ASP A 14 20.26 -30.70 68.60
C ASP A 14 19.74 -29.84 67.44
N ILE A 15 20.42 -29.84 66.30
CA ILE A 15 19.94 -29.18 65.09
C ILE A 15 18.76 -29.96 64.48
N ALA A 16 18.78 -31.31 64.56
CA ALA A 16 17.71 -32.17 64.06
C ALA A 16 16.45 -32.19 64.95
N SER A 17 16.54 -31.81 66.23
CA SER A 17 15.41 -31.76 67.17
C SER A 17 14.69 -30.41 67.20
N SER A 18 15.24 -29.37 66.56
CA SER A 18 14.60 -28.06 66.48
C SER A 18 13.39 -28.07 65.54
N HIS A 19 12.20 -27.80 66.09
CA HIS A 19 10.94 -27.74 65.35
C HIS A 19 10.99 -26.77 64.15
N ARG A 20 11.83 -25.72 64.21
CA ARG A 20 12.04 -24.80 63.09
C ARG A 20 12.87 -25.43 61.97
N VAL A 21 13.85 -26.25 62.29
CA VAL A 21 14.68 -26.98 61.31
C VAL A 21 13.88 -28.09 60.65
N GLN A 22 13.03 -28.81 61.41
CA GLN A 22 12.13 -29.82 60.84
C GLN A 22 11.08 -29.21 59.90
N LEU A 23 10.47 -28.08 60.28
CA LEU A 23 9.56 -27.33 59.40
C LEU A 23 10.27 -26.83 58.14
N ALA A 24 11.48 -26.27 58.28
CA ALA A 24 12.27 -25.83 57.14
C ALA A 24 12.59 -27.01 56.21
N LEU A 25 13.08 -28.12 56.74
CA LEU A 25 13.40 -29.33 55.97
C LEU A 25 12.18 -29.88 55.23
N THR A 26 11.03 -29.93 55.90
CA THR A 26 9.77 -30.42 55.33
C THR A 26 9.27 -29.49 54.22
N ALA A 27 9.39 -28.17 54.41
CA ALA A 27 9.05 -27.19 53.38
C ALA A 27 9.97 -27.30 52.15
N THR A 28 11.28 -27.51 52.34
CA THR A 28 12.23 -27.68 51.22
C THR A 28 11.95 -28.96 50.46
N VAL A 29 11.63 -30.06 51.15
CA VAL A 29 11.27 -31.34 50.53
C VAL A 29 9.94 -31.22 49.77
N ALA A 30 8.93 -30.58 50.35
CA ALA A 30 7.63 -30.35 49.69
C ALA A 30 7.77 -29.44 48.45
N ALA A 31 8.57 -28.37 48.54
CA ALA A 31 8.86 -27.50 47.40
C ALA A 31 9.62 -28.26 46.30
N GLY A 32 10.63 -29.06 46.67
CA GLY A 32 11.40 -29.88 45.73
C GLY A 32 10.53 -30.93 45.02
N LEU A 33 9.63 -31.59 45.74
CA LEU A 33 8.66 -32.53 45.16
C LEU A 33 7.65 -31.82 44.25
N GLY A 34 7.14 -30.66 44.65
CA GLY A 34 6.22 -29.87 43.84
C GLY A 34 6.83 -29.40 42.52
N VAL A 35 8.05 -28.86 42.56
CA VAL A 35 8.80 -28.43 41.36
C VAL A 35 9.12 -29.63 40.46
N SER A 36 9.55 -30.75 41.03
CA SER A 36 9.85 -31.97 40.26
C SER A 36 8.61 -32.53 39.58
N ALA A 37 7.46 -32.52 40.27
CA ALA A 37 6.18 -32.93 39.70
C ALA A 37 5.73 -32.02 38.56
N VAL A 38 5.86 -30.69 38.71
CA VAL A 38 5.49 -29.71 37.67
C VAL A 38 6.39 -29.84 36.44
N ILE A 39 7.71 -29.94 36.63
CA ILE A 39 8.66 -30.12 35.53
C ILE A 39 8.43 -31.47 34.85
N GLY A 40 8.16 -32.53 35.61
CA GLY A 40 7.80 -33.84 35.08
C GLY A 40 6.54 -33.80 34.22
N LEU A 41 5.48 -33.12 34.69
CA LEU A 41 4.23 -32.95 33.94
C LEU A 41 4.41 -32.10 32.68
N GLN A 42 5.21 -31.04 32.75
CA GLN A 42 5.55 -30.20 31.59
C GLN A 42 6.37 -30.98 30.55
N ASN A 43 7.36 -31.75 30.98
CA ASN A 43 8.16 -32.58 30.09
C ASN A 43 7.34 -33.73 29.48
N ALA A 44 6.44 -34.35 30.24
CA ALA A 44 5.54 -35.36 29.71
C ALA A 44 4.58 -34.76 28.65
N ARG A 45 3.96 -33.61 28.94
CA ARG A 45 3.13 -32.90 27.94
C ARG A 45 3.93 -32.53 26.69
N ARG A 46 5.16 -32.04 26.86
CA ARG A 46 6.03 -31.70 25.74
C ARG A 46 6.40 -32.94 24.92
N TYR A 47 6.66 -34.07 25.60
CA TYR A 47 6.93 -35.35 24.96
C TYR A 47 5.73 -35.84 24.15
N TYR A 48 4.53 -35.85 24.74
CA TYR A 48 3.29 -36.21 24.03
C TYR A 48 3.02 -35.28 22.85
N ASN A 49 3.10 -33.96 23.02
CA ASN A 49 2.88 -33.02 21.92
C ASN A 49 3.90 -33.19 20.79
N VAL A 50 5.17 -33.44 21.09
CA VAL A 50 6.21 -33.70 20.08
C VAL A 50 5.98 -35.04 19.40
N TYR A 51 5.50 -36.05 20.13
CA TYR A 51 5.18 -37.35 19.56
C TYR A 51 3.96 -37.25 18.64
N ASP A 52 2.88 -36.59 19.05
CA ASP A 52 1.70 -36.29 18.22
C ASP A 52 2.11 -35.50 16.96
N LEU A 53 2.99 -34.51 17.11
CA LEU A 53 3.50 -33.74 15.97
C LEU A 53 4.31 -34.62 15.01
N LYS A 54 5.08 -35.58 15.52
CA LYS A 54 5.86 -36.52 14.71
C LYS A 54 4.99 -37.57 14.03
N ASP A 55 3.95 -38.07 14.72
CA ASP A 55 2.96 -38.98 14.15
C ASP A 55 2.09 -38.27 13.09
N SER A 56 1.89 -36.94 13.23
CA SER A 56 1.21 -36.14 12.22
C SER A 56 2.04 -35.87 10.95
N ILE A 57 3.34 -36.18 10.98
CA ILE A 57 4.21 -36.11 9.79
C ILE A 57 4.11 -37.46 9.06
N PRO A 58 3.59 -37.50 7.82
CA PRO A 58 3.49 -38.74 7.06
C PRO A 58 4.86 -39.38 6.84
N ASP A 59 4.92 -40.72 6.86
CA ASP A 59 6.13 -41.48 6.55
C ASP A 59 6.56 -41.24 5.08
N LEU A 60 7.87 -41.14 4.83
CA LEU A 60 8.46 -40.87 3.50
C LEU A 60 8.16 -41.97 2.47
N ASN A 61 7.72 -43.14 2.94
CA ASN A 61 7.31 -44.28 2.12
C ASN A 61 5.78 -44.53 2.14
N SER A 62 5.01 -43.64 2.76
CA SER A 62 3.54 -43.64 2.60
C SER A 62 3.23 -43.41 1.11
N PRO A 63 2.21 -44.06 0.52
CA PRO A 63 1.85 -43.86 -0.88
C PRO A 63 1.50 -42.39 -1.08
N HIS A 64 2.48 -41.65 -1.57
CA HIS A 64 2.38 -40.27 -1.91
C HIS A 64 1.51 -40.14 -3.17
N ASP A 65 0.28 -39.63 -3.03
CA ASP A 65 -0.51 -39.09 -4.15
C ASP A 65 0.13 -37.78 -4.67
N VAL A 66 1.43 -37.79 -4.97
CA VAL A 66 2.21 -36.65 -5.48
C VAL A 66 1.94 -36.40 -6.97
N GLU A 67 1.03 -37.14 -7.61
CA GLU A 67 0.81 -37.03 -9.05
C GLU A 67 -0.25 -36.01 -9.49
N LYS A 68 -0.98 -35.35 -8.59
CA LYS A 68 -2.02 -34.39 -9.00
C LYS A 68 -1.67 -32.98 -8.58
N ILE A 69 -0.91 -32.33 -9.45
CA ILE A 69 -0.86 -30.88 -9.54
C ILE A 69 -2.10 -30.46 -10.33
N ASN A 70 -2.91 -29.53 -9.82
CA ASN A 70 -4.05 -29.00 -10.58
C ASN A 70 -3.57 -28.18 -11.79
N ASP A 71 -4.46 -27.84 -12.72
CA ASP A 71 -4.12 -27.06 -13.93
C ASP A 71 -3.45 -25.69 -13.64
N PHE A 72 -3.40 -25.28 -12.37
CA PHE A 72 -2.84 -24.02 -11.89
C PHE A 72 -1.58 -24.19 -11.03
N GLY A 73 -0.95 -25.36 -11.01
CA GLY A 73 0.34 -25.55 -10.32
C GLY A 73 0.26 -25.74 -8.81
N GLY A 74 -0.95 -25.94 -8.25
CA GLY A 74 -1.17 -26.18 -6.83
C GLY A 74 -1.43 -27.66 -6.50
N ALA A 75 -1.26 -28.03 -5.22
CA ALA A 75 -1.59 -29.37 -4.72
C ALA A 75 -3.11 -29.62 -4.82
N VAL A 76 -3.50 -30.79 -5.36
CA VAL A 76 -4.90 -31.24 -5.31
C VAL A 76 -5.20 -31.74 -3.89
N ALA A 77 -6.26 -31.22 -3.28
CA ALA A 77 -6.75 -31.71 -2.00
C ALA A 77 -7.25 -33.16 -2.15
N GLU A 78 -6.90 -34.02 -1.18
CA GLU A 78 -7.39 -35.40 -1.07
C GLU A 78 -8.93 -35.48 -1.26
N PRO A 79 -9.49 -36.44 -2.04
CA PRO A 79 -10.92 -36.53 -2.33
C PRO A 79 -11.83 -36.90 -1.13
N GLY A 80 -11.32 -36.83 0.10
CA GLY A 80 -12.01 -37.23 1.33
C GLY A 80 -12.36 -36.09 2.29
N GLY A 81 -12.09 -34.82 1.93
CA GLY A 81 -12.16 -33.71 2.87
C GLY A 81 -12.74 -32.39 2.33
N GLU A 82 -13.42 -32.37 1.18
CA GLU A 82 -14.24 -31.21 0.83
C GLU A 82 -15.40 -31.12 1.82
N ASN A 83 -15.50 -29.99 2.52
CA ASN A 83 -16.56 -29.75 3.47
C ASN A 83 -17.90 -29.79 2.70
N LYS A 84 -18.79 -30.73 3.01
CA LYS A 84 -20.09 -30.91 2.31
C LYS A 84 -20.88 -29.60 2.19
N ASP A 85 -20.69 -28.68 3.13
CA ASP A 85 -21.29 -27.35 3.11
C ASP A 85 -20.75 -26.46 1.98
N ASP A 86 -19.46 -26.56 1.65
CA ASP A 86 -18.83 -25.84 0.55
C ASP A 86 -19.37 -26.34 -0.79
N GLU A 87 -19.47 -27.67 -0.98
CA GLU A 87 -20.06 -28.28 -2.18
C GLU A 87 -21.54 -27.87 -2.36
N ARG A 88 -22.32 -27.93 -1.27
CA ARG A 88 -23.73 -27.52 -1.26
C ARG A 88 -23.88 -26.06 -1.63
N SER A 89 -23.02 -25.20 -1.10
CA SER A 89 -23.04 -23.77 -1.38
C SER A 89 -22.67 -23.46 -2.83
N ALA A 90 -21.64 -24.12 -3.35
CA ALA A 90 -21.26 -24.01 -4.76
C ALA A 90 -22.39 -24.50 -5.69
N ALA A 91 -23.08 -25.58 -5.34
CA ALA A 91 -24.24 -26.07 -6.09
C ALA A 91 -25.41 -25.06 -6.06
N LEU A 92 -25.70 -24.46 -4.91
CA LEU A 92 -26.71 -23.40 -4.78
C LEU A 92 -26.34 -22.18 -5.64
N ALA A 93 -25.08 -21.74 -5.60
CA ALA A 93 -24.60 -20.61 -6.39
C ALA A 93 -24.69 -20.87 -7.89
N ARG A 94 -24.37 -22.09 -8.34
CA ARG A 94 -24.60 -22.49 -9.75
C ARG A 94 -26.06 -22.38 -10.16
N ARG A 95 -26.99 -22.90 -9.33
CA ARG A 95 -28.44 -22.80 -9.59
C ARG A 95 -28.90 -21.33 -9.62
N ALA A 96 -28.45 -20.54 -8.66
CA ALA A 96 -28.84 -19.13 -8.58
C ALA A 96 -28.40 -18.31 -9.79
N ARG A 97 -27.19 -18.55 -10.30
CA ARG A 97 -26.70 -17.89 -11.52
C ARG A 97 -27.41 -18.32 -12.80
N LEU A 98 -28.04 -19.50 -12.80
CA LEU A 98 -28.92 -19.97 -13.88
C LEU A 98 -30.34 -19.41 -13.78
N GLY A 99 -30.63 -18.54 -12.80
CA GLY A 99 -31.94 -17.94 -12.56
C GLY A 99 -32.85 -18.76 -11.65
N ASP A 100 -32.36 -19.87 -11.08
CA ASP A 100 -33.08 -20.70 -10.11
C ASP A 100 -32.77 -20.26 -8.68
N TYR A 101 -33.06 -18.99 -8.40
CA TYR A 101 -33.03 -18.39 -7.06
C TYR A 101 -34.08 -17.29 -6.99
N ASP A 102 -34.83 -17.28 -5.90
CA ASP A 102 -35.96 -16.39 -5.73
C ASP A 102 -35.50 -14.93 -5.66
N GLU A 103 -36.02 -14.11 -6.56
CA GLU A 103 -35.72 -12.68 -6.63
C GLU A 103 -36.19 -11.94 -5.36
N ASP A 104 -37.28 -12.39 -4.74
CA ASP A 104 -37.79 -11.79 -3.50
C ASP A 104 -36.80 -12.01 -2.33
N LEU A 105 -36.11 -13.16 -2.30
CA LEU A 105 -35.07 -13.42 -1.30
C LEU A 105 -33.84 -12.52 -1.51
N ILE A 106 -33.46 -12.26 -2.77
CA ILE A 106 -32.37 -11.33 -3.10
C ILE A 106 -32.75 -9.92 -2.65
N LEU A 107 -33.97 -9.49 -2.97
CA LEU A 107 -34.47 -8.16 -2.60
C LEU A 107 -34.60 -8.00 -1.08
N GLU A 108 -35.00 -9.05 -0.36
CA GLU A 108 -35.04 -9.04 1.11
C GLU A 108 -33.62 -8.90 1.69
N GLN A 109 -32.65 -9.68 1.20
CA GLN A 109 -31.27 -9.55 1.66
C GLN A 109 -30.67 -8.17 1.35
N LEU A 110 -31.08 -7.55 0.24
CA LEU A 110 -30.63 -6.23 -0.20
C LEU A 110 -31.57 -5.09 0.23
N ALA A 111 -32.54 -5.33 1.12
CA ALA A 111 -33.60 -4.36 1.42
C ALA A 111 -33.06 -3.00 1.90
N ARG A 112 -32.00 -2.99 2.71
CA ARG A 112 -31.36 -1.75 3.19
C ARG A 112 -30.66 -0.98 2.06
N ASN A 113 -29.97 -1.71 1.18
CA ASN A 113 -29.32 -1.13 0.01
C ASN A 113 -30.38 -0.58 -0.97
N ARG A 114 -31.49 -1.29 -1.15
CA ARG A 114 -32.63 -0.87 -1.97
C ARG A 114 -33.24 0.44 -1.48
N VAL A 115 -33.49 0.56 -0.17
CA VAL A 115 -34.01 1.80 0.42
C VAL A 115 -33.03 2.96 0.26
N PHE A 116 -31.72 2.70 0.40
CA PHE A 116 -30.70 3.74 0.27
C PHE A 116 -30.46 4.19 -1.18
N LEU A 117 -30.31 3.24 -2.10
CA LEU A 117 -29.94 3.47 -3.51
C LEU A 117 -31.15 3.68 -4.43
N THR A 118 -32.37 3.47 -3.93
CA THR A 118 -33.61 3.31 -4.71
C THR A 118 -33.61 2.06 -5.60
N ASP A 119 -34.77 1.73 -6.16
CA ASP A 119 -34.91 0.62 -7.11
C ASP A 119 -34.01 0.77 -8.34
N ASP A 120 -33.90 1.98 -8.89
CA ASP A 120 -33.09 2.26 -10.08
C ASP A 120 -31.60 2.10 -9.80
N GLY A 121 -31.13 2.67 -8.68
CA GLY A 121 -29.73 2.55 -8.27
C GLY A 121 -29.35 1.09 -7.99
N LEU A 122 -30.20 0.35 -7.29
CA LEU A 122 -29.96 -1.08 -7.06
C LEU A 122 -29.95 -1.88 -8.36
N ALA A 123 -30.88 -1.60 -9.30
CA ALA A 123 -30.92 -2.26 -10.60
C ALA A 123 -29.65 -2.00 -11.42
N LYS A 124 -29.10 -0.78 -11.39
CA LYS A 124 -27.81 -0.46 -12.00
C LYS A 124 -26.67 -1.26 -11.37
N LEU A 125 -26.59 -1.28 -10.04
CA LEU A 125 -25.54 -2.03 -9.32
C LEU A 125 -25.62 -3.55 -9.61
N ARG A 126 -26.83 -4.11 -9.68
CA ARG A 126 -27.06 -5.51 -10.02
C ARG A 126 -26.69 -5.89 -11.44
N LYS A 127 -26.68 -4.95 -12.37
CA LYS A 127 -26.23 -5.15 -13.76
C LYS A 127 -24.75 -4.84 -13.95
N ALA A 128 -24.11 -4.21 -12.98
CA ALA A 128 -22.74 -3.74 -13.10
C ALA A 128 -21.73 -4.88 -13.16
N PHE A 129 -20.70 -4.67 -13.98
CA PHE A 129 -19.50 -5.48 -14.06
C PHE A 129 -18.29 -4.70 -13.55
N VAL A 130 -17.72 -5.15 -12.42
CA VAL A 130 -16.53 -4.53 -11.81
C VAL A 130 -15.35 -5.50 -11.84
N ILE A 131 -14.17 -4.99 -12.20
CA ILE A 131 -12.90 -5.73 -12.15
C ILE A 131 -12.11 -5.27 -10.93
N VAL A 132 -11.66 -6.21 -10.10
CA VAL A 132 -10.79 -5.94 -8.94
C VAL A 132 -9.41 -6.53 -9.20
N VAL A 133 -8.39 -5.68 -9.24
CA VAL A 133 -6.99 -6.08 -9.44
C VAL A 133 -6.23 -5.97 -8.13
N GLY A 134 -5.75 -7.11 -7.62
CA GLY A 134 -5.22 -7.28 -6.28
C GLY A 134 -6.33 -7.65 -5.29
N CYS A 135 -6.23 -8.85 -4.72
CA CYS A 135 -7.16 -9.44 -3.75
C CYS A 135 -6.53 -9.53 -2.34
N GLY A 136 -5.60 -8.62 -2.03
CA GLY A 136 -4.98 -8.50 -0.70
C GLY A 136 -5.90 -7.86 0.34
N GLY A 137 -5.32 -7.15 1.32
CA GLY A 137 -6.09 -6.56 2.43
C GLY A 137 -7.12 -5.50 2.00
N VAL A 138 -6.85 -4.73 0.95
CA VAL A 138 -7.79 -3.73 0.42
C VAL A 138 -8.80 -4.39 -0.51
N GLY A 139 -8.32 -5.08 -1.55
CA GLY A 139 -9.18 -5.65 -2.58
C GLY A 139 -10.16 -6.69 -2.07
N SER A 140 -9.75 -7.55 -1.12
CA SER A 140 -10.68 -8.53 -0.52
C SER A 140 -11.86 -7.87 0.19
N HIS A 141 -11.62 -6.76 0.90
CA HIS A 141 -12.68 -6.00 1.57
C HIS A 141 -13.56 -5.26 0.55
N ALA A 142 -12.96 -4.69 -0.50
CA ALA A 142 -13.71 -4.03 -1.57
C ALA A 142 -14.63 -5.02 -2.30
N THR A 143 -14.11 -6.19 -2.69
CA THR A 143 -14.86 -7.28 -3.32
C THR A 143 -16.01 -7.75 -2.44
N ALA A 144 -15.74 -8.02 -1.14
CA ALA A 144 -16.77 -8.46 -0.22
C ALA A 144 -17.89 -7.43 -0.04
N ALA A 145 -17.55 -6.14 0.06
CA ALA A 145 -18.51 -5.05 0.19
C ALA A 145 -19.35 -4.86 -1.08
N LEU A 146 -18.74 -4.91 -2.27
CA LEU A 146 -19.44 -4.84 -3.55
C LEU A 146 -20.43 -5.99 -3.74
N ALA A 147 -19.96 -7.22 -3.50
CA ALA A 147 -20.78 -8.42 -3.66
C ALA A 147 -21.99 -8.38 -2.71
N ARG A 148 -21.76 -8.10 -1.42
CA ARG A 148 -22.82 -7.97 -0.39
C ARG A 148 -23.77 -6.79 -0.65
N SER A 149 -23.35 -5.80 -1.42
CA SER A 149 -24.19 -4.67 -1.80
C SER A 149 -25.07 -4.93 -3.01
N GLY A 150 -24.91 -6.10 -3.66
CA GLY A 150 -25.70 -6.50 -4.82
C GLY A 150 -25.00 -6.33 -6.17
N CYS A 151 -23.67 -6.13 -6.21
CA CYS A 151 -22.96 -6.12 -7.49
C CYS A 151 -23.12 -7.46 -8.22
N GLY A 152 -23.51 -7.41 -9.49
CA GLY A 152 -23.87 -8.60 -10.28
C GLY A 152 -22.68 -9.42 -10.75
N ARG A 153 -21.64 -8.76 -11.26
CA ARG A 153 -20.48 -9.41 -11.88
C ARG A 153 -19.18 -8.84 -11.33
N LEU A 154 -18.31 -9.73 -10.86
CA LEU A 154 -17.01 -9.40 -10.30
C LEU A 154 -15.92 -10.25 -10.97
N ARG A 155 -14.98 -9.62 -11.67
CA ARG A 155 -13.74 -10.28 -12.11
C ARG A 155 -12.64 -9.98 -11.12
N LEU A 156 -11.97 -11.02 -10.63
CA LEU A 156 -10.93 -10.93 -9.62
C LEU A 156 -9.59 -11.30 -10.27
N ILE A 157 -8.59 -10.44 -10.16
CA ILE A 157 -7.26 -10.65 -10.73
C ILE A 157 -6.22 -10.56 -9.62
N ASP A 158 -5.65 -11.70 -9.24
CA ASP A 158 -4.54 -11.79 -8.30
C ASP A 158 -3.83 -13.14 -8.53
N PHE A 159 -2.51 -13.18 -8.45
CA PHE A 159 -1.71 -14.41 -8.60
C PHE A 159 -1.34 -15.04 -7.26
N ASP A 160 -1.50 -14.30 -6.16
CA ASP A 160 -1.06 -14.72 -4.85
C ASP A 160 -1.99 -15.79 -4.25
N GLN A 161 -1.40 -16.59 -3.38
CA GLN A 161 -2.10 -17.48 -2.47
C GLN A 161 -2.33 -16.83 -1.10
N VAL A 162 -3.32 -17.32 -0.37
CA VAL A 162 -3.54 -16.98 1.03
C VAL A 162 -2.37 -17.52 1.85
N THR A 163 -1.72 -16.64 2.62
CA THR A 163 -0.67 -17.01 3.57
C THR A 163 -1.14 -16.85 5.00
N LEU A 164 -0.47 -17.44 5.99
CA LEU A 164 -0.75 -17.19 7.41
C LEU A 164 -0.74 -15.69 7.74
N SER A 165 0.22 -14.95 7.18
CA SER A 165 0.32 -13.51 7.36
C SER A 165 -0.83 -12.73 6.71
N SER A 166 -1.59 -13.33 5.80
CA SER A 166 -2.75 -12.70 5.15
C SER A 166 -3.95 -12.63 6.09
N LEU A 167 -4.05 -13.55 7.05
CA LEU A 167 -5.21 -13.70 7.94
C LEU A 167 -5.43 -12.49 8.87
N ASN A 168 -4.42 -11.65 9.08
CA ASN A 168 -4.56 -10.43 9.88
C ASN A 168 -5.35 -9.31 9.17
N ARG A 169 -5.57 -9.41 7.86
CA ARG A 169 -6.13 -8.31 7.04
C ARG A 169 -6.94 -8.73 5.82
N HIS A 170 -7.01 -10.01 5.45
CA HIS A 170 -7.84 -10.47 4.35
C HIS A 170 -9.29 -10.64 4.81
N ALA A 171 -10.26 -10.17 4.02
CA ALA A 171 -11.65 -10.00 4.48
C ALA A 171 -12.36 -11.31 4.85
N VAL A 172 -12.06 -12.41 4.15
CA VAL A 172 -12.82 -13.68 4.25
C VAL A 172 -11.96 -14.93 4.45
N ALA A 173 -10.64 -14.78 4.46
CA ALA A 173 -9.75 -15.94 4.50
C ALA A 173 -9.70 -16.52 5.92
N THR A 174 -9.65 -17.84 6.01
CA THR A 174 -9.54 -18.60 7.25
C THR A 174 -8.26 -19.44 7.25
N LEU A 175 -7.94 -20.10 8.38
CA LEU A 175 -6.81 -21.02 8.47
C LEU A 175 -6.88 -22.15 7.42
N ALA A 176 -8.09 -22.61 7.10
CA ALA A 176 -8.31 -23.66 6.10
C ALA A 176 -8.03 -23.19 4.66
N ASP A 177 -7.97 -21.88 4.42
CA ASP A 177 -7.74 -21.33 3.09
C ASP A 177 -6.25 -21.07 2.80
N VAL A 178 -5.35 -21.28 3.78
CA VAL A 178 -3.90 -21.09 3.59
C VAL A 178 -3.39 -22.02 2.49
N GLY A 179 -2.66 -21.46 1.52
CA GLY A 179 -2.17 -22.15 0.32
C GLY A 179 -3.14 -22.13 -0.86
N THR A 180 -4.39 -21.68 -0.68
CA THR A 180 -5.34 -21.52 -1.79
C THR A 180 -5.16 -20.18 -2.51
N PRO A 181 -5.41 -20.08 -3.83
CA PRO A 181 -5.41 -18.79 -4.53
C PRO A 181 -6.40 -17.79 -3.91
N LYS A 182 -5.97 -16.54 -3.69
CA LYS A 182 -6.81 -15.51 -3.04
C LYS A 182 -8.12 -15.26 -3.79
N VAL A 183 -8.09 -15.28 -5.13
CA VAL A 183 -9.26 -15.11 -5.99
C VAL A 183 -10.31 -16.21 -5.73
N LEU A 184 -9.86 -17.46 -5.58
CA LEU A 184 -10.76 -18.60 -5.32
C LEU A 184 -11.26 -18.59 -3.88
N CYS A 185 -10.43 -18.19 -2.91
CA CYS A 185 -10.87 -17.99 -1.53
C CYS A 185 -12.03 -16.98 -1.44
N LEU A 186 -11.93 -15.84 -2.15
CA LEU A 186 -13.00 -14.85 -2.23
C LEU A 186 -14.27 -15.43 -2.86
N GLN A 187 -14.15 -16.06 -4.03
CA GLN A 187 -15.29 -16.67 -4.70
C GLN A 187 -15.99 -17.68 -3.79
N LYS A 188 -15.24 -18.66 -3.26
CA LYS A 188 -15.76 -19.73 -2.39
C LYS A 188 -16.57 -19.16 -1.22
N ARG A 189 -16.03 -18.16 -0.53
CA ARG A 189 -16.67 -17.57 0.67
C ARG A 189 -17.83 -16.66 0.34
N LEU A 190 -17.76 -15.91 -0.76
CA LEU A 190 -18.83 -14.98 -1.14
C LEU A 190 -20.00 -15.69 -1.82
N GLU A 191 -19.78 -16.81 -2.52
CA GLU A 191 -20.88 -17.64 -3.05
C GLU A 191 -21.80 -18.19 -1.94
N GLN A 192 -21.28 -18.38 -0.73
CA GLN A 192 -22.06 -18.78 0.45
C GLN A 192 -23.00 -17.65 0.94
N VAL A 193 -22.71 -16.41 0.58
CA VAL A 193 -23.40 -15.21 1.08
C VAL A 193 -24.27 -14.58 0.00
N VAL A 194 -23.79 -14.54 -1.23
CA VAL A 194 -24.43 -13.91 -2.39
C VAL A 194 -24.36 -14.88 -3.59
N PRO A 195 -25.12 -16.00 -3.53
CA PRO A 195 -25.05 -17.06 -4.55
C PRO A 195 -25.40 -16.59 -5.96
N TRP A 196 -26.12 -15.47 -6.10
CA TRP A 196 -26.48 -14.87 -7.39
C TRP A 196 -25.36 -14.06 -8.06
N THR A 197 -24.33 -13.63 -7.32
CA THR A 197 -23.21 -12.87 -7.90
C THR A 197 -22.33 -13.78 -8.75
N GLN A 198 -21.93 -13.30 -9.92
CA GLN A 198 -21.05 -14.00 -10.84
C GLN A 198 -19.60 -13.59 -10.59
N PHE A 199 -18.74 -14.57 -10.37
CA PHE A 199 -17.31 -14.38 -10.17
C PHE A 199 -16.52 -14.97 -11.33
N GLU A 200 -15.57 -14.20 -11.86
CA GLU A 200 -14.55 -14.69 -12.79
C GLU A 200 -13.19 -14.51 -12.15
N CYS A 201 -12.53 -15.62 -11.81
CA CYS A 201 -11.27 -15.63 -11.08
C CYS A 201 -10.10 -15.83 -12.04
N LEU A 202 -9.29 -14.80 -12.24
CA LEU A 202 -8.04 -14.86 -13.00
C LEU A 202 -6.87 -14.95 -12.02
N ASN A 203 -6.38 -16.16 -11.78
CA ASN A 203 -5.21 -16.41 -10.94
C ASN A 203 -3.90 -16.03 -11.66
N GLN A 204 -3.71 -14.74 -11.94
CA GLN A 204 -2.64 -14.22 -12.80
C GLN A 204 -2.13 -12.88 -12.29
N LEU A 205 -0.86 -12.60 -12.55
CA LEU A 205 -0.27 -11.29 -12.28
C LEU A 205 -0.78 -10.31 -13.34
N PHE A 206 -1.17 -9.11 -12.90
CA PHE A 206 -1.50 -8.04 -13.84
C PHE A 206 -0.24 -7.54 -14.55
N GLY A 207 -0.29 -7.47 -15.87
CA GLY A 207 0.80 -6.98 -16.70
C GLY A 207 0.31 -6.20 -17.92
N GLU A 208 1.09 -5.22 -18.37
CA GLU A 208 0.72 -4.36 -19.50
C GLU A 208 0.42 -5.16 -20.78
N LYS A 209 1.21 -6.21 -21.05
CA LYS A 209 1.04 -7.07 -22.23
C LYS A 209 -0.25 -7.90 -22.22
N SER A 210 -0.74 -8.25 -21.03
CA SER A 210 -1.96 -9.03 -20.82
C SER A 210 -3.16 -8.15 -20.45
N ALA A 211 -2.98 -6.82 -20.32
CA ALA A 211 -4.04 -5.91 -19.86
C ALA A 211 -5.28 -5.96 -20.76
N SER A 212 -5.12 -6.13 -22.07
CA SER A 212 -6.23 -6.20 -23.01
C SER A 212 -7.11 -7.45 -22.84
N SER A 213 -6.52 -8.59 -22.49
CA SER A 213 -7.29 -9.80 -22.18
C SER A 213 -7.85 -9.76 -20.76
N GLN A 214 -7.03 -9.35 -19.79
CA GLN A 214 -7.38 -9.31 -18.37
C GLN A 214 -8.53 -8.32 -18.08
N LEU A 215 -8.49 -7.13 -18.71
CA LEU A 215 -9.50 -6.08 -18.57
C LEU A 215 -10.51 -6.08 -19.72
N GLY A 216 -10.50 -7.14 -20.54
CA GLY A 216 -11.41 -7.32 -21.65
C GLY A 216 -12.87 -7.47 -21.21
N PRO A 217 -13.82 -7.51 -22.16
CA PRO A 217 -15.22 -7.72 -21.83
C PRO A 217 -15.48 -9.06 -21.13
N TRP A 218 -16.65 -9.17 -20.51
CA TRP A 218 -17.22 -10.44 -20.06
C TRP A 218 -17.55 -11.34 -21.27
N ALA A 219 -17.88 -12.61 -21.00
CA ALA A 219 -18.14 -13.61 -22.05
C ALA A 219 -19.27 -13.22 -23.03
N ASP A 220 -20.23 -12.41 -22.60
CA ASP A 220 -21.34 -11.90 -23.43
C ASP A 220 -21.05 -10.55 -24.09
N GLY A 221 -19.81 -10.06 -24.00
CA GLY A 221 -19.37 -8.79 -24.59
C GLY A 221 -19.57 -7.57 -23.69
N GLN A 222 -20.12 -7.70 -22.48
CA GLN A 222 -20.25 -6.57 -21.55
C GLN A 222 -18.86 -6.03 -21.16
N LYS A 223 -18.60 -4.74 -21.41
CA LYS A 223 -17.38 -4.08 -20.95
C LYS A 223 -17.44 -3.82 -19.44
N ALA A 224 -16.29 -3.72 -18.79
CA ALA A 224 -16.21 -3.34 -17.39
C ALA A 224 -16.79 -1.93 -17.18
N ASP A 225 -17.72 -1.82 -16.22
CA ASP A 225 -18.29 -0.54 -15.82
C ASP A 225 -17.32 0.23 -14.92
N TYR A 226 -16.49 -0.49 -14.15
CA TYR A 226 -15.48 0.06 -13.25
C TYR A 226 -14.31 -0.90 -13.02
N VAL A 227 -13.12 -0.34 -12.78
CA VAL A 227 -11.92 -1.08 -12.35
C VAL A 227 -11.47 -0.58 -10.98
N ILE A 228 -11.14 -1.50 -10.09
CA ILE A 228 -10.54 -1.23 -8.80
C ILE A 228 -9.07 -1.67 -8.83
N ASP A 229 -8.18 -0.73 -8.59
CA ASP A 229 -6.77 -1.00 -8.39
C ASP A 229 -6.44 -1.09 -6.88
N ALA A 230 -6.15 -2.30 -6.42
CA ALA A 230 -5.67 -2.61 -5.08
C ALA A 230 -4.26 -3.26 -5.11
N ILE A 231 -3.47 -2.98 -6.15
CA ILE A 231 -2.10 -3.45 -6.32
C ILE A 231 -1.16 -2.71 -5.36
N ASP A 232 -0.14 -3.38 -4.83
CA ASP A 232 0.88 -2.80 -3.95
C ASP A 232 2.23 -2.52 -4.65
N ASN A 233 2.51 -3.22 -5.76
CA ASN A 233 3.64 -2.94 -6.65
C ASN A 233 3.40 -1.67 -7.49
N ILE A 234 4.40 -0.78 -7.52
CA ILE A 234 4.31 0.53 -8.18
C ILE A 234 4.20 0.40 -9.70
N ASP A 235 4.96 -0.49 -10.33
CA ASP A 235 5.02 -0.62 -11.78
C ASP A 235 3.75 -1.24 -12.35
N SER A 236 3.27 -2.35 -11.78
CA SER A 236 1.97 -2.94 -12.16
C SER A 236 0.81 -1.97 -11.92
N LYS A 237 0.86 -1.19 -10.82
CA LYS A 237 -0.12 -0.12 -10.55
C LYS A 237 -0.12 0.95 -11.63
N VAL A 238 1.04 1.50 -11.96
CA VAL A 238 1.14 2.55 -13.00
C VAL A 238 0.70 2.01 -14.35
N ALA A 239 1.08 0.77 -14.70
CA ALA A 239 0.64 0.13 -15.95
C ALA A 239 -0.89 -0.02 -16.02
N LEU A 240 -1.53 -0.45 -14.93
CA LEU A 240 -2.99 -0.58 -14.85
C LEU A 240 -3.67 0.77 -15.05
N LEU A 241 -3.25 1.77 -14.28
CA LEU A 241 -3.85 3.10 -14.31
C LEU A 241 -3.67 3.78 -15.67
N LEU A 242 -2.50 3.63 -16.28
CA LEU A 242 -2.21 4.17 -17.60
C LEU A 242 -3.02 3.46 -18.68
N TYR A 243 -3.18 2.14 -18.60
CA TYR A 243 -4.02 1.39 -19.51
C TYR A 243 -5.49 1.84 -19.42
N CYS A 244 -6.03 1.97 -18.20
CA CYS A 244 -7.38 2.45 -17.98
C CYS A 244 -7.57 3.87 -18.54
N HIS A 245 -6.63 4.78 -18.25
CA HIS A 245 -6.67 6.16 -18.74
C HIS A 245 -6.66 6.21 -20.29
N ARG A 246 -5.75 5.47 -20.93
CA ARG A 246 -5.63 5.44 -22.41
C ARG A 246 -6.87 4.86 -23.10
N ASN A 247 -7.59 3.94 -22.46
CA ASN A 247 -8.76 3.27 -23.02
C ASN A 247 -10.10 3.85 -22.52
N GLY A 248 -10.08 4.94 -21.73
CA GLY A 248 -11.29 5.54 -21.17
C GLY A 248 -12.05 4.63 -20.21
N ILE A 249 -11.36 3.71 -19.54
CA ILE A 249 -11.96 2.80 -18.55
C ILE A 249 -11.96 3.49 -17.19
N ARG A 250 -13.14 3.59 -16.55
CA ARG A 250 -13.27 4.17 -15.22
C ARG A 250 -12.49 3.34 -14.20
N VAL A 251 -11.65 3.99 -13.41
CA VAL A 251 -10.78 3.33 -12.44
C VAL A 251 -10.70 4.13 -11.14
N VAL A 252 -10.67 3.43 -10.01
CA VAL A 252 -10.28 3.99 -8.71
C VAL A 252 -9.07 3.23 -8.18
N SER A 253 -8.12 3.95 -7.60
CA SER A 253 -6.90 3.35 -7.04
C SER A 253 -6.81 3.50 -5.54
N SER A 254 -6.50 2.40 -4.85
CA SER A 254 -6.04 2.45 -3.47
C SER A 254 -4.55 2.79 -3.44
N MET A 255 -4.22 3.81 -2.65
CA MET A 255 -2.84 4.17 -2.30
C MET A 255 -2.37 3.33 -1.09
N GLY A 256 -1.27 3.74 -0.45
CA GLY A 256 -0.64 3.02 0.64
C GLY A 256 -1.45 3.04 1.94
N ALA A 257 -1.97 1.87 2.33
CA ALA A 257 -2.67 1.66 3.61
C ALA A 257 -1.74 1.16 4.75
N GLY A 258 -0.48 0.83 4.46
CA GLY A 258 0.51 0.36 5.44
C GLY A 258 1.11 1.49 6.27
N CYS A 259 1.62 1.18 7.47
CA CYS A 259 2.13 2.16 8.44
C CYS A 259 1.14 3.26 8.84
N LYS A 260 -0.16 3.02 8.69
CA LYS A 260 -1.25 3.92 9.07
C LYS A 260 -2.03 3.33 10.24
N SER A 261 -2.70 4.18 11.00
CA SER A 261 -3.49 3.79 12.17
C SER A 261 -4.76 4.63 12.36
N ASP A 262 -4.87 5.80 11.72
CA ASP A 262 -5.98 6.73 11.92
C ASP A 262 -6.98 6.66 10.75
N PRO A 263 -8.14 5.98 10.91
CA PRO A 263 -9.13 5.87 9.85
C PRO A 263 -9.84 7.20 9.56
N THR A 264 -9.80 8.17 10.48
CA THR A 264 -10.44 9.49 10.28
C THR A 264 -9.71 10.37 9.27
N ARG A 265 -8.50 9.94 8.87
CA ARG A 265 -7.65 10.63 7.89
C ARG A 265 -7.67 9.98 6.52
N VAL A 266 -8.60 9.07 6.25
CA VAL A 266 -8.79 8.47 4.93
C VAL A 266 -9.67 9.38 4.09
N PHE A 267 -9.19 9.72 2.90
CA PHE A 267 -9.86 10.61 1.95
C PHE A 267 -9.98 9.92 0.60
N ILE A 268 -11.05 10.29 -0.13
CA ILE A 268 -11.24 9.97 -1.54
C ILE A 268 -11.09 11.29 -2.29
N GLY A 269 -10.26 11.31 -3.32
CA GLY A 269 -10.03 12.53 -4.10
C GLY A 269 -9.17 12.26 -5.32
N ASP A 270 -8.89 13.29 -6.10
CA ASP A 270 -8.02 13.14 -7.26
C ASP A 270 -6.60 12.71 -6.85
N ILE A 271 -5.92 11.98 -7.73
CA ILE A 271 -4.55 11.57 -7.51
C ILE A 271 -3.64 12.76 -7.23
N SER A 272 -3.79 13.91 -7.89
CA SER A 272 -3.02 15.13 -7.61
C SER A 272 -3.15 15.62 -6.16
N ALA A 273 -4.28 15.34 -5.52
CA ALA A 273 -4.62 15.77 -4.17
C ALA A 273 -4.05 14.83 -3.08
N SER A 274 -3.56 13.66 -3.45
CA SER A 274 -2.96 12.71 -2.50
C SER A 274 -1.65 13.23 -1.89
N ALA A 275 -1.43 12.94 -0.60
CA ALA A 275 -0.31 13.44 0.18
C ALA A 275 0.14 12.41 1.23
N GLU A 276 1.33 12.60 1.81
CA GLU A 276 1.83 11.86 2.97
C GLU A 276 1.88 10.32 2.79
N ASP A 277 2.04 9.85 1.55
CA ASP A 277 2.20 8.44 1.21
C ASP A 277 3.30 8.23 0.14
N PRO A 278 4.35 7.45 0.43
CA PRO A 278 5.39 7.08 -0.53
C PRO A 278 4.88 6.35 -1.78
N LEU A 279 3.89 5.45 -1.64
CA LEU A 279 3.33 4.71 -2.77
C LEU A 279 2.64 5.70 -3.72
N SER A 280 1.73 6.49 -3.18
CA SER A 280 1.05 7.54 -3.93
C SER A 280 2.00 8.53 -4.60
N ARG A 281 3.05 9.00 -3.90
CA ARG A 281 4.08 9.86 -4.48
C ARG A 281 4.78 9.20 -5.67
N ALA A 282 5.21 7.96 -5.54
CA ALA A 282 5.90 7.25 -6.62
C ALA A 282 4.99 7.05 -7.84
N THR A 283 3.74 6.66 -7.61
CA THR A 283 2.71 6.50 -8.65
C THR A 283 2.42 7.83 -9.37
N ARG A 284 2.21 8.92 -8.64
CA ARG A 284 2.02 10.27 -9.22
C ARG A 284 3.18 10.69 -10.10
N ARG A 285 4.42 10.53 -9.61
CA ARG A 285 5.61 10.90 -10.39
C ARG A 285 5.69 10.12 -11.69
N LYS A 286 5.49 8.80 -11.64
CA LYS A 286 5.53 7.94 -12.84
C LYS A 286 4.40 8.26 -13.83
N LEU A 287 3.18 8.50 -13.35
CA LEU A 287 2.05 8.89 -14.20
C LEU A 287 2.26 10.25 -14.87
N ARG A 288 2.79 11.23 -14.13
CA ARG A 288 3.07 12.58 -14.66
C ARG A 288 4.08 12.54 -15.80
N LEU A 289 5.07 11.65 -15.76
CA LEU A 289 6.02 11.43 -16.86
C LEU A 289 5.33 10.91 -18.12
N GLN A 290 4.29 10.11 -17.95
CA GLN A 290 3.45 9.58 -19.03
C GLN A 290 2.35 10.56 -19.48
N GLY A 291 2.34 11.79 -18.95
CA GLY A 291 1.39 12.85 -19.30
C GLY A 291 0.10 12.87 -18.49
N VAL A 292 -0.06 11.97 -17.50
CA VAL A 292 -1.26 11.89 -16.65
C VAL A 292 -1.00 12.62 -15.33
N LYS A 293 -1.65 13.77 -15.14
CA LYS A 293 -1.46 14.64 -13.96
C LYS A 293 -2.56 14.50 -12.91
N ASP A 294 -3.79 14.35 -13.38
CA ASP A 294 -5.04 14.39 -12.64
C ASP A 294 -6.12 13.56 -13.38
N GLY A 295 -7.34 13.59 -12.88
CA GLY A 295 -8.50 12.90 -13.46
C GLY A 295 -8.65 11.46 -13.02
N MET A 296 -8.01 11.07 -11.91
CA MET A 296 -8.03 9.70 -11.41
C MET A 296 -8.38 9.69 -9.92
N PRO A 297 -9.56 9.15 -9.53
CA PRO A 297 -9.94 9.07 -8.14
C PRO A 297 -9.07 8.05 -7.40
N VAL A 298 -8.59 8.44 -6.23
CA VAL A 298 -7.78 7.60 -5.37
C VAL A 298 -8.22 7.68 -3.92
N VAL A 299 -8.04 6.58 -3.19
CA VAL A 299 -8.20 6.52 -1.74
C VAL A 299 -6.83 6.58 -1.08
N PHE A 300 -6.62 7.56 -0.22
CA PHE A 300 -5.34 7.80 0.45
C PHE A 300 -5.53 8.29 1.88
N SER A 301 -4.45 8.29 2.67
CA SER A 301 -4.47 8.81 4.04
C SER A 301 -3.53 9.99 4.22
N SER A 302 -4.05 11.09 4.81
CA SER A 302 -3.25 12.27 5.17
C SER A 302 -2.50 12.10 6.51
N GLU A 303 -2.53 10.92 7.12
CA GLU A 303 -1.78 10.62 8.33
C GLU A 303 -0.28 10.75 8.06
N LYS A 304 0.38 11.62 8.82
CA LYS A 304 1.82 11.86 8.66
C LYS A 304 2.62 10.76 9.33
N PRO A 305 3.74 10.31 8.71
CA PRO A 305 4.72 9.52 9.43
C PRO A 305 5.32 10.38 10.56
N GLY A 306 5.74 9.74 11.65
CA GLY A 306 6.27 10.45 12.81
C GLY A 306 6.90 9.51 13.84
N PRO A 307 7.64 10.06 14.82
CA PRO A 307 8.33 9.26 15.84
C PRO A 307 7.33 8.38 16.60
N GLY A 308 7.68 7.09 16.77
CA GLY A 308 6.82 6.10 17.43
C GLY A 308 5.71 5.51 16.54
N LYS A 309 5.57 5.95 15.28
CA LYS A 309 4.71 5.28 14.29
C LYS A 309 5.44 4.08 13.69
N ALA A 310 4.67 3.14 13.15
CA ALA A 310 5.23 1.99 12.46
C ALA A 310 6.01 2.45 11.21
N GLU A 311 7.21 1.93 11.03
CA GLU A 311 8.08 2.22 9.89
C GLU A 311 8.41 0.92 9.14
N LEU A 312 8.98 1.05 7.95
CA LEU A 312 9.46 -0.08 7.18
C LEU A 312 10.49 -0.86 8.00
N LEU A 313 10.25 -2.16 8.23
CA LEU A 313 11.16 -2.96 9.06
C LEU A 313 12.50 -3.15 8.33
N PRO A 314 13.63 -3.10 9.08
CA PRO A 314 14.92 -3.49 8.53
C PRO A 314 14.90 -4.97 8.15
N LEU A 315 15.68 -5.33 7.12
CA LEU A 315 15.89 -6.74 6.76
C LEU A 315 16.62 -7.44 7.90
N SER A 316 16.31 -8.72 8.10
CA SER A 316 17.08 -9.55 9.02
C SER A 316 18.52 -9.72 8.51
N GLU A 317 19.50 -9.83 9.41
CA GLU A 317 20.92 -10.02 9.03
C GLU A 317 21.13 -11.31 8.20
N GLU A 318 20.28 -12.33 8.41
CA GLU A 318 20.30 -13.57 7.64
C GLU A 318 19.83 -13.41 6.18
N GLU A 319 18.83 -12.56 5.93
CA GLU A 319 18.37 -12.24 4.57
C GLU A 319 19.35 -11.32 3.84
N PHE A 320 20.03 -10.43 4.57
CA PHE A 320 21.07 -9.56 4.02
C PHE A 320 22.27 -10.36 3.48
N ASN A 321 22.58 -11.50 4.11
CA ASN A 321 23.70 -12.37 3.74
C ASN A 321 23.38 -13.33 2.57
N LYS A 322 22.12 -13.47 2.15
CA LYS A 322 21.69 -14.43 1.11
C LYS A 322 21.82 -13.94 -0.34
N GLY A 323 22.31 -12.73 -0.58
CA GLY A 323 22.63 -12.24 -1.93
C GLY A 323 21.92 -10.95 -2.30
N SER A 324 22.03 -10.56 -3.58
CA SER A 324 21.59 -9.26 -4.05
C SER A 324 20.06 -9.11 -3.97
N LEU A 325 19.57 -7.92 -3.59
CA LEU A 325 18.16 -7.65 -3.24
C LEU A 325 17.12 -8.04 -4.30
N ASN A 326 17.54 -8.26 -5.56
CA ASN A 326 16.67 -8.68 -6.66
C ASN A 326 16.50 -10.20 -6.75
N GLU A 327 17.31 -11.00 -6.03
CA GLU A 327 17.35 -12.47 -6.11
C GLU A 327 16.65 -13.16 -4.91
N LEU A 328 16.25 -12.39 -3.90
CA LEU A 328 15.55 -12.87 -2.70
C LEU A 328 14.02 -12.89 -2.82
N GLY A 329 13.47 -12.20 -3.83
CA GLY A 329 12.06 -12.29 -4.18
C GLY A 329 11.78 -13.56 -4.98
N VAL A 330 10.63 -14.20 -4.73
CA VAL A 330 10.13 -15.31 -5.58
C VAL A 330 9.97 -14.85 -7.04
N LEU A 331 9.84 -13.53 -7.26
CA LEU A 331 9.82 -12.86 -8.55
C LEU A 331 10.77 -11.64 -8.52
N PRO A 332 11.38 -11.27 -9.66
CA PRO A 332 12.07 -9.99 -9.79
C PRO A 332 11.11 -8.84 -9.47
N ASP A 333 11.59 -7.84 -8.73
CA ASP A 333 10.85 -6.65 -8.23
C ASP A 333 9.86 -6.86 -7.07
N PHE A 334 9.88 -8.02 -6.39
CA PHE A 334 9.09 -8.21 -5.17
C PHE A 334 9.75 -7.57 -3.93
N ARG A 335 8.95 -6.96 -3.03
CA ARG A 335 9.49 -6.27 -1.84
C ARG A 335 10.06 -7.27 -0.84
N VAL A 336 11.39 -7.26 -0.68
CA VAL A 336 12.10 -7.99 0.38
C VAL A 336 11.79 -7.41 1.78
N ARG A 337 11.37 -6.14 1.87
CA ARG A 337 11.08 -5.46 3.16
C ARG A 337 9.59 -5.49 3.50
N ILE A 338 9.27 -6.04 4.67
CA ILE A 338 7.92 -6.11 5.20
C ILE A 338 7.51 -4.72 5.72
N LEU A 339 6.46 -4.16 5.12
CA LEU A 339 5.80 -2.95 5.63
C LEU A 339 4.79 -3.39 6.71
N PRO A 340 4.87 -2.92 7.96
CA PRO A 340 3.88 -3.23 8.97
C PRO A 340 2.49 -2.73 8.57
N VAL A 341 1.48 -3.59 8.74
CA VAL A 341 0.10 -3.28 8.39
C VAL A 341 -0.82 -3.61 9.57
N LEU A 342 -1.56 -2.62 10.04
CA LEU A 342 -2.69 -2.82 10.93
C LEU A 342 -3.93 -3.13 10.08
N GLY A 343 -4.51 -4.32 10.22
CA GLY A 343 -5.55 -4.84 9.32
C GLY A 343 -6.79 -3.96 9.17
N THR A 344 -7.08 -3.11 10.17
CA THR A 344 -8.18 -2.13 10.11
C THR A 344 -8.00 -1.11 8.98
N MET A 345 -6.77 -0.70 8.67
CA MET A 345 -6.54 0.34 7.66
C MET A 345 -6.79 -0.14 6.23
N PRO A 346 -6.23 -1.29 5.76
CA PRO A 346 -6.62 -1.86 4.48
C PRO A 346 -8.12 -2.12 4.35
N ALA A 347 -8.77 -2.57 5.43
CA ALA A 347 -10.22 -2.77 5.44
C ALA A 347 -10.98 -1.46 5.19
N VAL A 348 -10.65 -0.39 5.92
CA VAL A 348 -11.25 0.94 5.72
C VAL A 348 -11.00 1.45 4.31
N PHE A 349 -9.78 1.31 3.78
CA PHE A 349 -9.49 1.68 2.39
C PHE A 349 -10.36 0.89 1.40
N GLY A 350 -10.50 -0.44 1.59
CA GLY A 350 -11.34 -1.28 0.74
C GLY A 350 -12.81 -0.90 0.80
N LEU A 351 -13.33 -0.55 1.98
CA LEU A 351 -14.69 -0.06 2.16
C LEU A 351 -14.90 1.30 1.50
N CYS A 352 -13.95 2.23 1.62
CA CYS A 352 -13.98 3.52 0.93
C CYS A 352 -14.00 3.36 -0.60
N VAL A 353 -13.14 2.47 -1.12
CA VAL A 353 -13.10 2.12 -2.55
C VAL A 353 -14.44 1.56 -3.02
N ALA A 354 -14.97 0.54 -2.33
CA ALA A 354 -16.25 -0.06 -2.69
C ALA A 354 -17.40 0.96 -2.63
N ASN A 355 -17.44 1.79 -1.58
CA ASN A 355 -18.43 2.85 -1.46
C ASN A 355 -18.38 3.80 -2.64
N HIS A 356 -17.20 4.32 -3.00
CA HIS A 356 -17.07 5.20 -4.17
C HIS A 356 -17.58 4.54 -5.46
N VAL A 357 -17.20 3.29 -5.71
CA VAL A 357 -17.66 2.55 -6.90
C VAL A 357 -19.18 2.35 -6.90
N ILE A 358 -19.79 2.02 -5.75
CA ILE A 358 -21.25 1.88 -5.64
C ILE A 358 -21.94 3.21 -5.97
N LEU A 359 -21.49 4.31 -5.38
CA LEU A 359 -22.11 5.62 -5.60
C LEU A 359 -21.96 6.08 -7.06
N GLU A 360 -20.79 5.88 -7.67
CA GLU A 360 -20.53 6.18 -9.09
C GLU A 360 -21.39 5.33 -10.05
N LEU A 361 -21.53 4.03 -9.79
CA LEU A 361 -22.32 3.14 -10.65
C LEU A 361 -23.83 3.40 -10.55
N THR A 362 -24.30 3.74 -9.35
CA THR A 362 -25.72 4.03 -9.13
C THR A 362 -26.11 5.46 -9.51
N GLY A 363 -25.12 6.36 -9.64
CA GLY A 363 -25.36 7.79 -9.84
C GLY A 363 -25.85 8.48 -8.56
N TYR A 364 -25.54 7.92 -7.39
CA TYR A 364 -25.91 8.51 -6.12
C TYR A 364 -25.08 9.78 -5.87
N PRO A 365 -25.72 10.91 -5.52
CA PRO A 365 -25.02 12.18 -5.36
C PRO A 365 -24.02 12.11 -4.20
N HIS A 366 -22.77 12.46 -4.47
CA HIS A 366 -21.72 12.51 -3.46
C HIS A 366 -20.67 13.55 -3.82
N GLU A 367 -20.11 14.19 -2.80
CA GLU A 367 -19.03 15.16 -2.93
C GLU A 367 -17.98 14.84 -1.86
N TYR A 368 -16.72 14.68 -2.28
CA TYR A 368 -15.62 14.45 -1.35
C TYR A 368 -14.94 15.77 -0.99
N LEU A 369 -14.47 15.87 0.25
CA LEU A 369 -13.76 17.04 0.71
C LEU A 369 -12.42 17.20 -0.05
N PRO A 370 -12.10 18.41 -0.55
CA PRO A 370 -10.82 18.66 -1.20
C PRO A 370 -9.69 18.56 -0.16
N SER A 371 -8.71 17.68 -0.40
CA SER A 371 -7.66 17.37 0.59
C SER A 371 -6.52 18.38 0.65
N LYS A 372 -6.32 19.22 -0.39
CA LYS A 372 -5.21 20.18 -0.47
C LYS A 372 -5.71 21.61 -0.66
N GLY A 373 -5.98 22.30 0.44
CA GLY A 373 -6.16 23.76 0.46
C GLY A 373 -4.86 24.57 0.25
N ARG A 374 -3.97 24.12 -0.65
CA ARG A 374 -2.62 24.71 -0.86
C ARG A 374 -2.45 25.42 -2.20
N GLU A 375 -3.47 25.48 -3.06
CA GLU A 375 -3.40 26.14 -4.37
C GLU A 375 -2.93 27.59 -4.26
N LYS A 376 -3.51 28.37 -3.32
CA LYS A 376 -3.09 29.75 -3.04
C LYS A 376 -1.61 29.88 -2.66
N MET A 377 -1.05 28.87 -1.99
CA MET A 377 0.38 28.84 -1.66
C MET A 377 1.21 28.64 -2.92
N TYR A 378 0.82 27.72 -3.80
CA TYR A 378 1.53 27.46 -5.06
C TYR A 378 1.46 28.67 -6.01
N GLU A 379 0.29 29.29 -6.15
CA GLU A 379 0.12 30.54 -6.91
C GLU A 379 1.05 31.63 -6.37
N GLY A 380 1.10 31.80 -5.04
CA GLY A 380 1.98 32.75 -4.39
C GLY A 380 3.47 32.47 -4.63
N ILE A 381 3.89 31.21 -4.70
CA ILE A 381 5.27 30.82 -5.02
C ILE A 381 5.57 31.06 -6.51
N LEU A 382 4.63 30.75 -7.41
CA LEU A 382 4.79 31.00 -8.84
C LEU A 382 4.97 32.50 -9.13
N MET A 383 4.14 33.35 -8.52
CA MET A 383 4.27 34.81 -8.65
C MET A 383 5.62 35.31 -8.10
N GLN A 384 6.12 34.72 -7.01
CA GLN A 384 7.43 35.07 -6.46
C GLN A 384 8.58 34.67 -7.40
N LEU A 385 8.52 33.48 -7.99
CA LEU A 385 9.51 33.00 -8.95
C LEU A 385 9.51 33.89 -10.20
N GLN A 386 8.34 34.24 -10.73
CA GLN A 386 8.24 35.10 -11.91
C GLN A 386 8.81 36.50 -11.65
N GLY A 387 8.51 37.09 -10.48
CA GLY A 387 9.10 38.36 -10.09
C GLY A 387 10.61 38.28 -9.82
N LEU A 388 11.13 37.12 -9.42
CA LEU A 388 12.57 36.89 -9.24
C LEU A 388 13.29 36.82 -10.59
N GLU A 389 12.80 36.03 -11.54
CA GLU A 389 13.41 35.96 -12.88
C GLU A 389 13.37 37.33 -13.59
N GLU A 390 12.30 38.12 -13.41
CA GLU A 390 12.25 39.49 -13.94
C GLU A 390 13.30 40.42 -13.31
N ARG A 391 13.54 40.32 -11.99
CA ARG A 391 14.60 41.09 -11.31
C ARG A 391 15.99 40.68 -11.76
N VAL A 392 16.23 39.39 -11.95
CA VAL A 392 17.51 38.85 -12.44
C VAL A 392 17.74 39.31 -13.88
N ALA A 393 16.74 39.24 -14.75
CA ALA A 393 16.80 39.75 -16.11
C ALA A 393 17.17 41.25 -16.15
N LYS A 394 16.49 42.09 -15.37
CA LYS A 394 16.79 43.54 -15.28
C LYS A 394 18.22 43.82 -14.81
N HIS A 395 18.72 43.03 -13.85
CA HIS A 395 20.08 43.19 -13.36
C HIS A 395 21.16 42.90 -14.42
N HIS A 396 20.90 41.95 -15.32
CA HIS A 396 21.82 41.61 -16.41
C HIS A 396 21.58 42.42 -17.69
N GLY A 397 20.85 43.55 -17.60
CA GLY A 397 20.73 44.53 -18.69
C GLY A 397 19.60 44.26 -19.68
N PHE A 398 18.69 43.32 -19.40
CA PHE A 398 17.50 43.13 -20.21
C PHE A 398 16.40 44.13 -19.79
N GLU A 399 15.65 44.66 -20.76
CA GLU A 399 14.43 45.45 -20.52
C GLU A 399 13.17 44.58 -20.77
N PRO A 400 12.79 43.69 -19.83
CA PRO A 400 11.65 42.81 -20.06
C PRO A 400 10.34 43.59 -19.96
N GLY A 401 9.54 43.58 -21.03
CA GLY A 401 8.12 43.94 -21.02
C GLY A 401 7.24 42.88 -20.34
N GLY A 402 7.74 42.27 -19.26
CA GLY A 402 7.21 41.08 -18.59
C GLY A 402 7.87 39.79 -19.08
N VAL A 403 8.65 39.14 -18.19
CA VAL A 403 9.24 37.81 -18.46
C VAL A 403 8.18 36.73 -18.22
N ARG A 404 7.90 35.91 -19.22
CA ARG A 404 7.08 34.70 -19.07
C ARG A 404 7.95 33.50 -18.74
N ILE A 405 7.65 32.80 -17.66
CA ILE A 405 8.34 31.57 -17.30
C ILE A 405 7.52 30.34 -17.75
N PRO A 406 8.16 29.28 -18.26
CA PRO A 406 7.50 28.04 -18.70
C PRO A 406 7.22 27.11 -17.50
N VAL A 407 6.67 27.67 -16.42
CA VAL A 407 6.37 26.97 -15.17
C VAL A 407 4.92 27.26 -14.80
N THR A 408 4.13 26.21 -14.57
CA THR A 408 2.72 26.33 -14.16
C THR A 408 2.56 26.20 -12.64
N THR A 409 1.39 26.57 -12.10
CA THR A 409 1.06 26.37 -10.68
C THR A 409 1.19 24.91 -10.27
N ASP A 410 0.81 23.99 -11.16
CA ASP A 410 0.95 22.54 -10.94
C ASP A 410 2.40 22.09 -10.91
N ASP A 411 3.28 22.72 -11.69
CA ASP A 411 4.72 22.44 -11.66
C ASP A 411 5.35 22.91 -10.36
N VAL A 412 4.88 24.05 -9.82
CA VAL A 412 5.28 24.51 -8.48
C VAL A 412 4.84 23.51 -7.42
N GLY A 413 3.58 23.06 -7.45
CA GLY A 413 3.08 22.03 -6.54
C GLY A 413 3.90 20.73 -6.63
N TYR A 414 4.19 20.27 -7.85
CA TYR A 414 5.03 19.10 -8.10
C TYR A 414 6.44 19.25 -7.53
N LEU A 415 7.12 20.37 -7.81
CA LEU A 415 8.47 20.63 -7.33
C LEU A 415 8.49 20.68 -5.80
N ILE A 416 7.61 21.45 -5.18
CA ILE A 416 7.58 21.61 -3.74
C ILE A 416 7.26 20.28 -3.04
N GLU A 417 6.18 19.60 -3.42
CA GLU A 417 5.67 18.46 -2.66
C GLU A 417 6.37 17.14 -3.04
N GLU A 418 6.65 16.92 -4.33
CA GLU A 418 7.16 15.63 -4.83
C GLU A 418 8.69 15.57 -4.89
N VAL A 419 9.31 16.62 -5.43
CA VAL A 419 10.77 16.68 -5.60
C VAL A 419 11.44 17.09 -4.28
N TRP A 420 10.99 18.21 -3.70
CA TRP A 420 11.59 18.81 -2.51
C TRP A 420 10.93 18.40 -1.19
N ARG A 421 9.88 17.57 -1.24
CA ARG A 421 9.20 16.98 -0.06
C ARG A 421 8.73 18.02 0.96
N GLY A 422 8.29 19.18 0.49
CA GLY A 422 7.76 20.28 1.30
C GLY A 422 8.79 20.94 2.22
N ARG A 423 10.08 20.86 1.88
CA ARG A 423 11.18 21.40 2.71
C ARG A 423 12.19 22.17 1.86
N SER A 424 12.82 23.17 2.48
CA SER A 424 14.00 23.85 1.93
C SER A 424 15.15 22.86 1.79
N ALA A 425 15.85 22.93 0.66
CA ALA A 425 17.09 22.19 0.41
C ALA A 425 18.24 22.62 1.33
N VAL A 426 18.18 23.85 1.86
CA VAL A 426 19.25 24.45 2.68
C VAL A 426 19.00 24.18 4.17
N SER A 427 17.90 24.69 4.72
CA SER A 427 17.60 24.57 6.16
C SER A 427 16.71 23.39 6.53
N GLY A 428 16.06 22.72 5.57
CA GLY A 428 15.06 21.68 5.87
C GLY A 428 13.75 22.21 6.46
N LEU A 429 13.59 23.53 6.58
CA LEU A 429 12.37 24.19 7.06
C LEU A 429 11.24 24.04 6.04
N ALA A 430 10.00 23.91 6.54
CA ALA A 430 8.79 23.77 5.72
C ALA A 430 7.98 25.07 5.60
N SER A 431 8.42 26.15 6.25
CA SER A 431 7.70 27.43 6.29
C SER A 431 8.29 28.43 5.30
N ARG A 432 7.43 29.27 4.71
CA ARG A 432 7.79 30.34 3.75
C ARG A 432 8.64 29.80 2.59
N LEU A 433 8.23 28.68 2.00
CA LEU A 433 8.93 28.09 0.86
C LEU A 433 8.84 29.00 -0.38
N ALA A 434 9.88 28.93 -1.21
CA ALA A 434 10.01 29.61 -2.48
C ALA A 434 10.88 28.77 -3.44
N LEU A 435 10.72 28.99 -4.73
CA LEU A 435 11.55 28.37 -5.77
C LEU A 435 12.48 29.42 -6.37
N THR A 436 13.72 29.03 -6.66
CA THR A 436 14.70 29.84 -7.38
C THR A 436 15.55 28.96 -8.26
N ARG A 437 16.10 29.53 -9.33
CA ARG A 437 17.17 28.89 -10.09
C ARG A 437 18.39 28.67 -9.20
N TRP A 438 19.01 27.49 -9.28
CA TRP A 438 20.16 27.10 -8.46
C TRP A 438 21.49 27.68 -8.94
N ARG A 439 21.64 27.91 -10.24
CA ARG A 439 22.84 28.49 -10.84
C ARG A 439 22.46 29.65 -11.74
N LYS A 440 23.39 30.58 -11.93
CA LYS A 440 23.26 31.62 -12.94
C LYS A 440 23.07 30.97 -14.33
N PRO A 441 22.08 31.41 -15.12
CA PRO A 441 21.89 30.91 -16.48
C PRO A 441 23.09 31.27 -17.36
N PRO A 442 23.60 30.33 -18.20
CA PRO A 442 24.69 30.61 -19.12
C PRO A 442 24.18 31.36 -20.36
N GLY A 443 24.92 32.39 -20.81
CA GLY A 443 24.65 33.12 -22.05
C GLY A 443 23.36 33.96 -22.03
N GLU A 444 22.74 34.16 -23.19
CA GLU A 444 21.39 34.73 -23.30
C GLU A 444 20.35 33.62 -23.09
N TRP A 445 19.60 33.67 -21.99
CA TRP A 445 18.59 32.66 -21.64
C TRP A 445 17.15 33.15 -21.85
N LEU A 446 16.99 34.38 -22.32
CA LEU A 446 15.69 34.96 -22.65
C LEU A 446 15.44 34.83 -24.15
N ASP A 447 14.34 34.17 -24.48
CA ASP A 447 13.83 34.08 -25.84
C ASP A 447 12.96 35.31 -26.16
N THR A 448 13.44 36.11 -27.10
CA THR A 448 12.77 37.33 -27.59
C THR A 448 12.30 37.20 -29.05
N ARG A 449 12.31 35.97 -29.61
CA ARG A 449 11.97 35.72 -31.03
C ARG A 449 10.54 36.10 -31.39
N THR A 450 9.63 36.10 -30.41
CA THR A 450 8.23 36.52 -30.60
C THR A 450 8.09 38.00 -30.28
N PRO A 451 7.71 38.86 -31.25
CA PRO A 451 7.56 40.30 -31.03
C PRO A 451 6.64 40.59 -29.84
N GLY A 452 7.12 41.41 -28.90
CA GLY A 452 6.36 41.80 -27.70
C GLY A 452 6.27 40.73 -26.61
N GLN A 453 6.99 39.61 -26.74
CA GLN A 453 7.07 38.57 -25.70
C GLN A 453 8.53 38.26 -25.35
N THR A 454 8.84 38.29 -24.06
CA THR A 454 10.11 37.80 -23.52
C THR A 454 9.83 36.56 -22.71
N ALA A 455 10.34 35.41 -23.14
CA ALA A 455 10.14 34.13 -22.46
C ALA A 455 11.46 33.61 -21.88
N ASP A 456 11.43 33.07 -20.67
CA ASP A 456 12.58 32.39 -20.06
C ASP A 456 12.66 30.95 -20.57
N VAL A 457 13.86 30.41 -20.79
CA VAL A 457 14.09 28.99 -21.11
C VAL A 457 14.25 28.09 -19.87
N LEU A 458 13.83 28.59 -18.70
CA LEU A 458 13.89 27.93 -17.39
C LEU A 458 13.38 26.48 -17.45
N ARG A 459 14.19 25.56 -16.92
CA ARG A 459 13.81 24.16 -16.78
C ARG A 459 13.50 23.82 -15.33
N LEU A 460 12.55 22.91 -15.13
CA LEU A 460 12.15 22.46 -13.80
C LEU A 460 13.32 21.83 -13.00
N ASP A 461 14.30 21.21 -13.67
CA ASP A 461 15.50 20.64 -13.05
C ASP A 461 16.64 21.64 -12.83
N GLU A 462 16.36 22.94 -12.99
CA GLU A 462 17.25 24.04 -12.59
C GLU A 462 16.74 24.74 -11.32
N LEU A 463 15.52 24.40 -10.87
CA LEU A 463 14.88 25.00 -9.71
C LEU A 463 15.20 24.24 -8.42
N VAL A 464 15.45 25.00 -7.37
CA VAL A 464 15.63 24.54 -6.00
C VAL A 464 14.57 25.14 -5.07
N CYS A 465 14.08 24.34 -4.13
CA CYS A 465 13.20 24.81 -3.05
C CYS A 465 14.04 25.36 -1.90
N MET A 466 13.76 26.60 -1.51
CA MET A 466 14.39 27.28 -0.38
C MET A 466 13.31 27.98 0.46
N THR A 467 13.67 28.46 1.65
CA THR A 467 12.85 29.47 2.32
C THR A 467 13.02 30.83 1.61
N LYS A 468 12.04 31.72 1.75
CA LYS A 468 12.08 33.06 1.13
C LYS A 468 13.33 33.85 1.52
N ASP A 469 13.79 33.73 2.76
CA ASP A 469 14.98 34.46 3.25
C ASP A 469 16.28 33.86 2.71
N GLU A 470 16.33 32.54 2.49
CA GLU A 470 17.43 31.87 1.77
C GLU A 470 17.45 32.23 0.29
N MET A 471 16.27 32.23 -0.36
CA MET A 471 16.10 32.61 -1.75
C MET A 471 16.63 34.02 -2.02
N LEU A 472 16.34 35.00 -1.16
CA LEU A 472 16.84 36.38 -1.32
C LEU A 472 18.37 36.46 -1.20
N ARG A 473 18.99 35.66 -0.32
CA ARG A 473 20.45 35.55 -0.22
C ARG A 473 21.04 34.89 -1.47
N HIS A 474 20.40 33.83 -1.95
CA HIS A 474 20.79 33.12 -3.17
C HIS A 474 20.70 34.03 -4.41
N GLU A 475 19.61 34.79 -4.54
CA GLU A 475 19.41 35.76 -5.63
C GLU A 475 20.58 36.75 -5.70
N LYS A 476 21.00 37.29 -4.54
CA LYS A 476 22.10 38.24 -4.47
C LYS A 476 23.45 37.60 -4.82
N SER A 477 23.83 36.53 -4.13
CA SER A 477 25.18 35.97 -4.23
C SER A 477 25.41 35.12 -5.48
N VAL A 478 24.42 34.33 -5.89
CA VAL A 478 24.58 33.39 -7.02
C VAL A 478 24.06 34.00 -8.32
N LEU A 479 22.83 34.53 -8.33
CA LEU A 479 22.19 34.95 -9.59
C LEU A 479 22.66 36.33 -10.07
N ARG A 480 22.97 37.26 -9.14
CA ARG A 480 23.48 38.61 -9.47
C ARG A 480 25.01 38.66 -9.46
N GLU A 481 25.64 38.33 -8.33
CA GLU A 481 27.11 38.38 -8.19
C GLU A 481 27.84 37.24 -8.94
N GLY A 482 27.13 36.18 -9.33
CA GLY A 482 27.71 35.09 -10.14
C GLY A 482 28.58 34.10 -9.37
N ARG A 483 28.48 34.03 -8.04
CA ARG A 483 29.21 33.03 -7.24
C ARG A 483 28.69 31.63 -7.51
N ALA A 484 29.57 30.64 -7.42
CA ALA A 484 29.18 29.24 -7.52
C ALA A 484 28.42 28.83 -6.24
N PRO A 485 27.30 28.07 -6.32
CA PRO A 485 26.61 27.55 -5.13
C PRO A 485 27.52 26.76 -4.18
N GLU A 486 28.55 26.10 -4.70
CA GLU A 486 29.56 25.35 -3.95
C GLU A 486 30.42 26.23 -3.02
N GLU A 487 30.50 27.53 -3.30
CA GLU A 487 31.20 28.50 -2.45
C GLU A 487 30.30 29.04 -1.33
N LEU A 488 28.98 28.87 -1.46
CA LEU A 488 27.97 29.48 -0.58
C LEU A 488 27.30 28.46 0.36
N TYR A 489 27.18 27.21 -0.07
CA TYR A 489 26.49 26.16 0.68
C TYR A 489 27.41 25.00 1.01
N ASP A 490 27.13 24.36 2.15
CA ASP A 490 27.82 23.15 2.56
C ASP A 490 27.68 22.05 1.50
N GLN A 491 28.70 21.19 1.41
CA GLN A 491 28.76 20.09 0.46
C GLN A 491 27.51 19.18 0.54
N SER A 492 26.96 18.97 1.75
CA SER A 492 25.75 18.16 1.96
C SER A 492 24.51 18.73 1.25
N VAL A 493 24.38 20.05 1.15
CA VAL A 493 23.29 20.74 0.44
C VAL A 493 23.48 20.59 -1.06
N VAL A 494 24.70 20.78 -1.57
CA VAL A 494 25.02 20.62 -2.98
C VAL A 494 24.72 19.19 -3.45
N GLU A 495 25.20 18.19 -2.69
CA GLU A 495 24.94 16.78 -2.97
C GLU A 495 23.44 16.43 -2.92
N LEU A 496 22.69 17.02 -1.98
CA LEU A 496 21.24 16.83 -1.92
C LEU A 496 20.56 17.36 -3.18
N VAL A 497 20.90 18.58 -3.61
CA VAL A 497 20.33 19.21 -4.82
C VAL A 497 20.65 18.39 -6.06
N GLU A 498 21.92 18.01 -6.24
CA GLU A 498 22.36 17.22 -7.39
C GLU A 498 21.72 15.83 -7.41
N ARG A 499 21.59 15.18 -6.24
CA ARG A 499 20.89 13.90 -6.14
C ARG A 499 19.43 14.01 -6.59
N ARG A 500 18.71 15.06 -6.15
CA ARG A 500 17.30 15.29 -6.54
C ARG A 500 17.15 15.51 -8.03
N TRP A 501 18.05 16.26 -8.64
CA TRP A 501 18.02 16.46 -10.08
C TRP A 501 18.47 15.24 -10.87
N ARG A 502 19.42 14.47 -10.37
CA ARG A 502 19.80 13.18 -11.00
C ARG A 502 18.63 12.21 -10.99
N GLU A 503 17.92 12.12 -9.86
CA GLU A 503 16.65 11.40 -9.77
C GLU A 503 15.68 11.92 -10.85
N GLU A 504 15.41 13.23 -10.89
CA GLU A 504 14.47 13.84 -11.84
C GLU A 504 14.86 13.64 -13.32
N ARG A 505 16.15 13.74 -13.66
CA ARG A 505 16.65 13.49 -15.02
C ARG A 505 16.56 12.01 -15.39
N ALA A 506 16.87 11.11 -14.47
CA ALA A 506 16.69 9.68 -14.69
C ALA A 506 15.22 9.33 -14.93
N PHE A 507 14.30 9.95 -14.17
CA PHE A 507 12.86 9.82 -14.40
C PHE A 507 12.45 10.33 -15.79
N ARG A 508 12.97 11.46 -16.24
CA ARG A 508 12.65 12.00 -17.58
C ARG A 508 13.27 11.21 -18.74
N ALA A 509 14.42 10.59 -18.54
CA ALA A 509 15.11 9.81 -19.57
C ALA A 509 14.42 8.47 -19.89
N GLN A 510 13.52 8.01 -19.02
CA GLN A 510 12.67 6.81 -19.23
C GLN A 510 11.43 7.08 -20.11
N ARG A 511 11.35 8.27 -20.71
CA ARG A 511 10.22 8.71 -21.55
C ARG A 511 10.33 8.23 -22.99
#